data_AF-A0A349Y627-F1
#
_entry.id   AF-A0A349Y627-F1
#
_cell.length_a   1.000
_cell.length_b   1.000
_cell.length_c   1.000
_cell.angle_alpha   90.00
_cell.angle_beta   90.00
_cell.angle_gamma   90.00
#
_symmetry.space_group_name_H-M   'P 1'
#
loop_
_entity.id
_entity.type
_entity.pdbx_description
1 polymer ?
#
loop_
_entity_poly.entity_id
_entity_poly.type
_entity_poly.pdbx_seq_one_letter_code
_entity_poly.pdbx_strand_id
1 'polypeptide(L)'
;ALDAALHELKRLPPLVTSWEILALKQQLADAQEGKRFLLQGGDCAENFSDCESTTISNRLKVLLQMSLVLVHGMRKPVIRVGRFAGQYAKPRSADTETRDGLTLPSYRGDVINAPEFTEAARLPDPRRMLQAHAHSAMTMNFVRALIDGGFADLHHPEYWNLEWVRHSPLATDYQKMVSSIGDAVRFMETLSGTQVYNLNRIDFY
;
A
#
# COMPACT_ATOMS: atom_id res chain seq x y z
N ALA A 1 -20.77 -20.91 12.91
CA ALA A 1 -19.38 -20.42 12.89
C ALA A 1 -19.28 -19.07 12.18
N LEU A 2 -19.73 -18.96 10.92
CA LEU A 2 -19.68 -17.71 10.15
C LEU A 2 -20.38 -16.53 10.85
N ASP A 3 -21.62 -16.71 11.30
CA ASP A 3 -22.38 -15.63 11.97
C ASP A 3 -21.70 -15.10 13.23
N ALA A 4 -21.03 -15.99 13.98
CA ALA A 4 -20.27 -15.60 15.16
C ALA A 4 -19.07 -14.71 14.80
N ALA A 5 -18.31 -15.10 13.76
CA ALA A 5 -17.20 -14.29 13.27
C ALA A 5 -17.67 -12.93 12.72
N LEU A 6 -18.79 -12.89 12.01
CA LEU A 6 -19.39 -11.64 11.53
C LEU A 6 -19.89 -10.75 12.68
N HIS A 7 -20.49 -11.34 13.73
CA HIS A 7 -20.92 -10.59 14.90
C HIS A 7 -19.73 -9.98 15.65
N GLU A 8 -18.63 -10.71 15.78
CA GLU A 8 -17.39 -10.20 16.37
C GLU A 8 -16.79 -9.06 15.53
N LEU A 9 -16.65 -9.26 14.21
CA LEU A 9 -16.08 -8.26 13.31
C LEU A 9 -16.87 -6.94 13.30
N LYS A 10 -18.20 -7.00 13.37
CA LYS A 10 -19.08 -5.80 13.47
C LYS A 10 -18.83 -4.94 14.70
N ARG A 11 -18.24 -5.50 15.76
CA ARG A 11 -17.95 -4.79 17.01
C ARG A 11 -16.53 -4.22 17.06
N LEU A 12 -15.66 -4.62 16.14
CA LEU A 12 -14.28 -4.13 16.08
C LEU A 12 -14.22 -2.71 15.50
N PRO A 13 -13.23 -1.90 15.88
CA PRO A 13 -13.01 -0.59 15.27
C PRO A 13 -12.81 -0.68 13.75
N PRO A 14 -13.24 0.34 13.00
CA PRO A 14 -12.96 0.42 11.57
C PRO A 14 -11.46 0.68 11.34
N LEU A 15 -10.95 0.25 10.17
CA LEU A 15 -9.56 0.46 9.77
C LEU A 15 -9.27 1.90 9.30
N VAL A 16 -10.31 2.58 8.82
CA VAL A 16 -10.28 3.96 8.33
C VAL A 16 -11.51 4.71 8.84
N THR A 17 -11.43 6.03 8.82
CA THR A 17 -12.46 6.94 9.32
C THR A 17 -13.28 7.52 8.16
N SER A 18 -14.45 8.06 8.46
CA SER A 18 -15.34 8.61 7.43
C SER A 18 -14.75 9.83 6.71
N TRP A 19 -13.99 10.67 7.41
CA TRP A 19 -13.38 11.86 6.79
C TRP A 19 -12.22 11.51 5.84
N GLU A 20 -11.44 10.47 6.13
CA GLU A 20 -10.42 9.95 5.21
C GLU A 20 -11.04 9.49 3.89
N ILE A 21 -12.19 8.79 3.97
CA ILE A 21 -12.95 8.36 2.79
C ILE A 21 -13.45 9.58 1.99
N LEU A 22 -14.03 10.57 2.67
CA LEU A 22 -14.53 11.78 2.01
C LEU A 22 -13.40 12.59 1.37
N ALA A 23 -12.24 12.67 2.02
CA ALA A 23 -11.05 13.31 1.46
C ALA A 23 -10.57 12.59 0.18
N LEU A 24 -10.46 11.26 0.20
CA LEU A 24 -10.10 10.49 -1.00
C LEU A 24 -11.12 10.70 -2.12
N LYS A 25 -12.42 10.67 -1.82
CA LYS A 25 -13.48 10.91 -2.82
C LYS A 25 -13.32 12.27 -3.50
N GLN A 26 -13.02 13.32 -2.73
CA GLN A 26 -12.77 14.65 -3.29
C GLN A 26 -11.52 14.66 -4.17
N GLN A 27 -10.42 14.03 -3.74
CA GLN A 27 -9.20 13.94 -4.55
C GLN A 27 -9.46 13.16 -5.86
N LEU A 28 -10.24 12.08 -5.82
CA LEU A 28 -10.63 11.33 -7.02
C LEU A 28 -11.50 12.16 -7.98
N ALA A 29 -12.39 13.02 -7.46
CA ALA A 29 -13.13 13.97 -8.28
C ALA A 29 -12.19 14.98 -8.97
N ASP A 30 -11.18 15.49 -8.26
CA ASP A 30 -10.15 16.35 -8.87
C ASP A 30 -9.37 15.61 -9.98
N ALA A 31 -9.08 14.31 -9.80
CA ALA A 31 -8.41 13.51 -10.82
C ALA A 31 -9.28 13.31 -12.06
N GLN A 32 -10.59 13.11 -11.89
CA GLN A 32 -11.56 13.05 -12.99
C GLN A 32 -11.57 14.35 -13.80
N GLU A 33 -11.42 15.50 -13.15
CA GLU A 33 -11.29 16.82 -13.81
C GLU A 33 -9.88 17.09 -14.37
N GLY A 34 -8.96 16.12 -14.28
CA GLY A 34 -7.59 16.23 -14.78
C GLY A 34 -6.67 17.11 -13.93
N LYS A 35 -7.08 17.49 -12.71
CA LYS A 35 -6.29 18.30 -11.77
C LYS A 35 -5.26 17.48 -10.99
N ARG A 36 -5.49 16.17 -10.85
CA ARG A 36 -4.62 15.21 -10.16
C ARG A 36 -4.41 13.95 -10.99
N PHE A 37 -3.43 13.13 -10.61
CA PHE A 37 -3.23 11.80 -11.17
C PHE A 37 -3.34 10.74 -10.07
N LEU A 38 -3.97 9.59 -10.36
CA LEU A 38 -4.09 8.48 -9.41
C LEU A 38 -2.96 7.46 -9.64
N LEU A 39 -2.13 7.26 -8.61
CA LEU A 39 -1.23 6.12 -8.50
C LEU A 39 -1.81 5.11 -7.53
N GLN A 40 -2.21 3.95 -8.05
CA GLN A 40 -2.64 2.82 -7.24
C GLN A 40 -1.74 1.62 -7.49
N GLY A 41 -1.24 0.99 -6.43
CA GLY A 41 -0.35 -0.17 -6.56
C GLY A 41 -0.13 -0.92 -5.25
N GLY A 42 0.45 -2.11 -5.35
CA GLY A 42 0.70 -3.00 -4.22
C GLY A 42 0.48 -4.45 -4.61
N ASP A 43 0.13 -5.31 -3.64
CA ASP A 43 0.03 -6.75 -3.91
C ASP A 43 -1.14 -7.11 -4.82
N CYS A 44 -0.94 -8.18 -5.59
CA CYS A 44 -2.05 -8.88 -6.23
C CYS A 44 -2.99 -9.42 -5.16
N ALA A 45 -2.42 -10.10 -4.17
CA ALA A 45 -3.06 -10.33 -2.88
C ALA A 45 -2.02 -10.54 -1.78
N GLU A 46 -2.33 -10.00 -0.61
CA GLU A 46 -1.53 -10.14 0.60
C GLU A 46 -1.68 -11.56 1.17
N ASN A 47 -0.62 -12.04 1.82
CA ASN A 47 -0.65 -13.24 2.64
C ASN A 47 -0.36 -12.85 4.10
N PHE A 48 -0.87 -13.59 5.08
CA PHE A 48 -0.64 -13.31 6.50
C PHE A 48 0.84 -13.43 6.87
N SER A 49 1.57 -14.33 6.22
CA SER A 49 3.03 -14.50 6.39
C SER A 49 3.82 -13.26 6.00
N ASP A 50 3.28 -12.44 5.10
CA ASP A 50 4.00 -11.31 4.49
C ASP A 50 3.73 -10.00 5.24
N CYS A 51 3.00 -10.08 6.37
CA CYS A 51 2.75 -8.98 7.30
C CYS A 51 4.02 -8.67 8.14
N GLU A 52 5.11 -8.35 7.45
CA GLU A 52 6.43 -8.06 8.01
C GLU A 52 6.85 -6.62 7.69
N SER A 53 7.52 -5.98 8.65
CA SER A 53 7.94 -4.57 8.54
C SER A 53 8.77 -4.29 7.28
N THR A 54 9.70 -5.19 6.92
CA THR A 54 10.56 -5.04 5.73
C THR A 54 9.73 -5.09 4.45
N THR A 55 8.80 -6.04 4.34
CA THR A 55 7.94 -6.21 3.16
C THR A 55 7.03 -4.99 2.98
N ILE A 56 6.35 -4.56 4.05
CA ILE A 56 5.45 -3.41 4.02
C ILE A 56 6.21 -2.12 3.68
N SER A 57 7.35 -1.88 4.34
CA SER A 57 8.16 -0.67 4.11
C SER A 57 8.75 -0.62 2.71
N ASN A 58 9.26 -1.74 2.17
CA ASN A 58 9.78 -1.79 0.80
C ASN A 58 8.70 -1.51 -0.24
N ARG A 59 7.49 -2.04 -0.05
CA ARG A 59 6.36 -1.76 -0.94
C ARG A 59 5.97 -0.29 -0.90
N LEU A 60 5.91 0.29 0.30
CA LEU A 60 5.64 1.71 0.49
C LEU A 60 6.72 2.57 -0.22
N LYS A 61 8.01 2.21 -0.09
CA LYS A 61 9.11 2.91 -0.81
C LYS A 61 8.89 2.93 -2.31
N VAL A 62 8.58 1.78 -2.92
CA VAL A 62 8.37 1.71 -4.38
C VAL A 62 7.24 2.64 -4.82
N LEU A 63 6.11 2.66 -4.10
CA LEU A 63 5.00 3.57 -4.40
C LEU A 63 5.37 5.04 -4.25
N LEU A 64 6.09 5.40 -3.20
CA LEU A 64 6.55 6.78 -2.99
C LEU A 64 7.54 7.22 -4.08
N GLN A 65 8.46 6.34 -4.47
CA GLN A 65 9.41 6.59 -5.57
C GLN A 65 8.70 6.79 -6.91
N MET A 66 7.76 5.90 -7.27
CA MET A 66 6.94 6.06 -8.47
C MET A 66 6.16 7.37 -8.43
N SER A 67 5.58 7.71 -7.28
CA SER A 67 4.86 8.96 -7.12
C SER A 67 5.74 10.18 -7.35
N LEU A 68 6.99 10.16 -6.89
CA LEU A 68 7.91 11.27 -7.07
C LEU A 68 8.19 11.50 -8.57
N VAL A 69 8.49 10.41 -9.30
CA VAL A 69 8.71 10.45 -10.76
C VAL A 69 7.49 11.04 -11.47
N LEU A 70 6.30 10.60 -11.09
CA LEU A 70 5.03 11.03 -11.67
C LEU A 70 4.75 12.52 -11.40
N VAL A 71 4.96 12.99 -10.17
CA VAL A 71 4.82 14.41 -9.82
C VAL A 71 5.77 15.26 -10.67
N HIS A 72 7.02 14.83 -10.80
CA HIS A 72 8.02 15.55 -11.60
C HIS A 72 7.65 15.59 -13.09
N GLY A 73 7.33 14.45 -13.68
CA GLY A 73 7.03 14.33 -15.12
C GLY A 73 5.72 14.99 -15.54
N MET A 74 4.67 14.87 -14.73
CA MET A 74 3.35 15.41 -15.08
C MET A 74 3.12 16.83 -14.56
N ARG A 75 3.92 17.30 -13.59
CA ARG A 75 3.71 18.57 -12.89
C ARG A 75 2.29 18.71 -12.32
N LYS A 76 1.75 17.59 -11.82
CA LYS A 76 0.43 17.49 -11.19
C LYS A 76 0.54 16.78 -9.85
N PRO A 77 -0.33 17.11 -8.87
CA PRO A 77 -0.42 16.32 -7.64
C PRO A 77 -0.81 14.87 -7.94
N VAL A 78 -0.21 13.94 -7.21
CA VAL A 78 -0.48 12.50 -7.30
C VAL A 78 -1.22 12.03 -6.05
N ILE A 79 -2.33 11.31 -6.24
CA ILE A 79 -3.07 10.58 -5.22
C ILE A 79 -2.43 9.21 -5.10
N ARG A 80 -2.11 8.77 -3.88
CA ARG A 80 -1.42 7.50 -3.63
C ARG A 80 -2.38 6.54 -2.92
N VAL A 81 -2.69 5.43 -3.58
CA VAL A 81 -3.56 4.37 -3.04
C VAL A 81 -2.81 3.04 -3.01
N GLY A 82 -2.64 2.49 -1.83
CA GLY A 82 -2.07 1.19 -1.59
C GLY A 82 -3.09 0.07 -1.79
N ARG A 83 -2.70 -0.97 -2.52
CA ARG A 83 -3.26 -2.33 -2.37
C ARG A 83 -2.59 -3.00 -1.17
N PHE A 84 -2.99 -2.56 0.02
CA PHE A 84 -2.44 -2.91 1.33
C PHE A 84 -3.60 -3.16 2.31
N ALA A 85 -3.29 -3.78 3.43
CA ALA A 85 -4.14 -3.81 4.62
C ALA A 85 -5.57 -4.29 4.34
N GLY A 86 -5.73 -5.35 3.54
CA GLY A 86 -7.04 -5.95 3.31
C GLY A 86 -7.18 -6.77 2.03
N GLN A 87 -6.17 -6.80 1.16
CA GLN A 87 -6.21 -7.51 -0.12
C GLN A 87 -5.93 -9.02 0.06
N TYR A 88 -6.59 -9.67 1.02
CA TYR A 88 -6.37 -11.08 1.36
C TYR A 88 -7.28 -12.05 0.61
N ALA A 89 -8.22 -11.57 -0.21
CA ALA A 89 -9.11 -12.40 -1.01
C ALA A 89 -8.61 -12.51 -2.46
N LYS A 90 -8.77 -13.69 -3.07
CA LYS A 90 -8.40 -14.00 -4.46
C LYS A 90 -9.60 -14.57 -5.21
N PRO A 91 -10.06 -13.94 -6.31
CA PRO A 91 -11.03 -14.58 -7.19
C PRO A 91 -10.37 -15.79 -7.88
N ARG A 92 -11.18 -16.82 -8.17
CA ARG A 92 -10.72 -18.05 -8.84
C ARG A 92 -11.69 -18.42 -9.95
N SER A 93 -11.15 -18.85 -11.08
CA SER A 93 -11.94 -19.26 -12.25
C SER A 93 -12.73 -20.57 -12.03
N ALA A 94 -12.32 -21.37 -11.05
CA ALA A 94 -12.96 -22.64 -10.70
C ALA A 94 -13.05 -22.79 -9.18
N ASP A 95 -14.11 -23.46 -8.73
CA ASP A 95 -14.36 -23.70 -7.30
C ASP A 95 -13.42 -24.73 -6.68
N THR A 96 -12.88 -25.62 -7.52
CA THR A 96 -11.98 -26.71 -7.12
C THR A 96 -10.69 -26.71 -7.93
N GLU A 97 -9.66 -27.33 -7.37
CA GLU A 97 -8.36 -27.56 -7.96
C GLU A 97 -7.99 -29.04 -7.81
N THR A 98 -7.55 -29.68 -8.89
CA THR A 98 -7.15 -31.08 -8.91
C THR A 98 -5.64 -31.19 -9.11
N ARG A 99 -4.94 -31.92 -8.25
CA ARG A 99 -3.52 -32.26 -8.39
C ARG A 99 -3.34 -33.74 -8.07
N ASP A 100 -2.60 -34.46 -8.92
CA ASP A 100 -2.27 -35.88 -8.74
C ASP A 100 -3.50 -36.77 -8.42
N GLY A 101 -4.64 -36.48 -9.06
CA GLY A 101 -5.90 -37.21 -8.89
C GLY A 101 -6.73 -36.80 -7.67
N LEU A 102 -6.20 -35.99 -6.75
CA LEU A 102 -6.93 -35.44 -5.61
C LEU A 102 -7.55 -34.08 -5.97
N THR A 103 -8.86 -33.92 -5.71
CA THR A 103 -9.59 -32.66 -5.96
C THR A 103 -9.96 -32.00 -4.64
N LEU A 104 -9.55 -30.75 -4.45
CA LEU A 104 -9.81 -29.94 -3.26
C LEU A 104 -10.42 -28.58 -3.63
N PRO A 105 -11.04 -27.85 -2.70
CA PRO A 105 -11.44 -26.46 -2.94
C PRO A 105 -10.25 -25.60 -3.38
N SER A 106 -10.51 -24.68 -4.29
CA SER A 106 -9.53 -23.69 -4.70
C SER A 106 -9.12 -22.80 -3.52
N TYR A 107 -7.82 -22.51 -3.41
CA TYR A 107 -7.34 -21.46 -2.51
C TYR A 107 -7.88 -20.10 -2.96
N ARG A 108 -8.58 -19.40 -2.07
CA ARG A 108 -9.27 -18.12 -2.33
C ARG A 108 -8.67 -16.95 -1.56
N GLY A 109 -7.42 -17.09 -1.14
CA GLY A 109 -6.73 -16.09 -0.33
C GLY A 109 -6.90 -16.34 1.16
N ASP A 110 -5.96 -15.81 1.95
CA ASP A 110 -5.76 -16.15 3.36
C ASP A 110 -6.95 -15.81 4.26
N VAL A 111 -7.81 -14.89 3.83
CA VAL A 111 -9.07 -14.55 4.53
C VAL A 111 -10.13 -15.66 4.43
N ILE A 112 -10.01 -16.58 3.47
CA ILE A 112 -10.95 -17.68 3.26
C ILE A 112 -10.35 -19.01 3.72
N ASN A 113 -9.20 -19.40 3.15
CA ASN A 113 -8.53 -20.69 3.40
C ASN A 113 -7.02 -20.55 3.18
N ALA A 114 -6.27 -21.64 3.37
CA ALA A 114 -4.81 -21.63 3.29
C ALA A 114 -4.29 -22.12 1.92
N PRO A 115 -3.08 -21.71 1.50
CA PRO A 115 -2.53 -22.05 0.18
C PRO A 115 -2.16 -23.54 0.03
N GLU A 116 -1.82 -24.22 1.13
CA GLU A 116 -1.40 -25.61 1.15
C GLU A 116 -2.46 -26.52 0.50
N PHE A 117 -2.00 -27.49 -0.30
CA PHE A 117 -2.90 -28.40 -1.03
C PHE A 117 -3.25 -29.61 -0.15
N THR A 118 -3.94 -29.37 0.96
CA THR A 118 -4.47 -30.41 1.86
C THR A 118 -5.94 -30.14 2.17
N GLU A 119 -6.69 -31.19 2.50
CA GLU A 119 -8.13 -31.07 2.81
C GLU A 119 -8.39 -30.06 3.95
N ALA A 120 -7.61 -30.15 5.03
CA ALA A 120 -7.72 -29.24 6.17
C ALA A 120 -7.39 -27.79 5.79
N ALA A 121 -6.34 -27.56 4.98
CA ALA A 121 -5.93 -26.23 4.57
C ALA A 121 -6.93 -25.56 3.64
N ARG A 122 -7.58 -26.34 2.75
CA ARG A 122 -8.51 -25.82 1.73
C ARG A 122 -9.93 -25.62 2.25
N LEU A 123 -10.27 -26.14 3.43
CA LEU A 123 -11.55 -25.88 4.08
C LEU A 123 -11.68 -24.39 4.46
N PRO A 124 -12.75 -23.68 4.05
CA PRO A 124 -12.97 -22.30 4.46
C PRO A 124 -13.13 -22.16 5.98
N ASP A 125 -12.40 -21.23 6.58
CA ASP A 125 -12.46 -20.95 8.02
C ASP A 125 -12.87 -19.49 8.28
N PRO A 126 -14.10 -19.25 8.81
CA PRO A 126 -14.57 -17.90 9.14
C PRO A 126 -13.69 -17.13 10.14
N ARG A 127 -12.89 -17.80 10.99
CA ARG A 127 -11.97 -17.12 11.92
C ARG A 127 -10.89 -16.34 11.19
N ARG A 128 -10.54 -16.73 9.96
CA ARG A 128 -9.57 -16.02 9.12
C ARG A 128 -9.99 -14.59 8.79
N MET A 129 -11.28 -14.25 8.83
CA MET A 129 -11.74 -12.86 8.68
C MET A 129 -11.26 -11.96 9.83
N LEU A 130 -11.19 -12.49 11.05
CA LEU A 130 -10.71 -11.75 12.22
C LEU A 130 -9.19 -11.63 12.19
N GLN A 131 -8.49 -12.68 11.72
CA GLN A 131 -7.05 -12.59 11.45
C GLN A 131 -6.75 -11.55 10.38
N ALA A 132 -7.50 -11.55 9.27
CA ALA A 132 -7.35 -10.55 8.22
C ALA A 132 -7.60 -9.12 8.74
N HIS A 133 -8.60 -8.90 9.60
CA HIS A 133 -8.80 -7.60 10.25
C HIS A 133 -7.60 -7.19 11.09
N ALA A 134 -7.07 -8.10 11.92
CA ALA A 134 -5.90 -7.83 12.76
C ALA A 134 -4.65 -7.50 11.92
N HIS A 135 -4.35 -8.29 10.88
CA HIS A 135 -3.25 -8.02 9.96
C HIS A 135 -3.43 -6.70 9.21
N SER A 136 -4.66 -6.40 8.78
CA SER A 136 -4.98 -5.13 8.14
C SER A 136 -4.74 -3.94 9.08
N ALA A 137 -5.16 -4.05 10.35
CA ALA A 137 -4.95 -3.02 11.35
C ALA A 137 -3.45 -2.80 11.64
N MET A 138 -2.67 -3.88 11.75
CA MET A 138 -1.21 -3.81 11.95
C MET A 138 -0.51 -3.14 10.76
N THR A 139 -0.83 -3.56 9.53
CA THR A 139 -0.29 -2.96 8.31
C THR A 139 -0.66 -1.48 8.20
N MET A 140 -1.93 -1.13 8.41
CA MET A 140 -2.42 0.24 8.35
C MET A 140 -1.72 1.12 9.39
N ASN A 141 -1.61 0.66 10.64
CA ASN A 141 -0.91 1.38 11.70
C ASN A 141 0.57 1.59 11.36
N PHE A 142 1.25 0.56 10.86
CA PHE A 142 2.66 0.66 10.49
C PHE A 142 2.89 1.62 9.31
N VAL A 143 2.05 1.55 8.26
CA VAL A 143 2.12 2.48 7.12
C VAL A 143 1.89 3.93 7.58
N ARG A 144 0.88 4.19 8.41
CA ARG A 144 0.63 5.52 8.97
C ARG A 144 1.82 6.04 9.77
N ALA A 145 2.39 5.21 10.63
CA ALA A 145 3.56 5.56 11.43
C ALA A 145 4.79 5.89 10.56
N LEU A 146 5.01 5.14 9.47
CA LEU A 146 6.10 5.45 8.53
C LEU A 146 5.86 6.80 7.83
N ILE A 147 4.66 7.03 7.30
CA ILE A 147 4.31 8.27 6.61
C ILE A 147 4.45 9.49 7.55
N ASP A 148 3.87 9.44 8.75
CA ASP A 148 3.96 10.53 9.74
C ASP A 148 5.38 10.69 10.30
N GLY A 149 6.16 9.60 10.34
CA GLY A 149 7.54 9.58 10.83
C GLY A 149 8.58 10.09 9.84
N GLY A 150 8.17 10.70 8.72
CA GLY A 150 9.09 11.27 7.72
C GLY A 150 9.69 10.25 6.76
N PHE A 151 9.13 9.04 6.65
CA PHE A 151 9.59 8.04 5.67
C PHE A 151 9.44 8.53 4.23
N ALA A 152 8.50 9.43 4.00
CA ALA A 152 8.27 10.08 2.71
C ALA A 152 8.97 11.44 2.58
N ASP A 153 9.85 11.79 3.52
CA ASP A 153 10.54 13.08 3.55
C ASP A 153 11.54 13.20 2.39
N LEU A 154 11.37 14.26 1.58
CA LEU A 154 12.21 14.59 0.44
C LEU A 154 13.51 15.32 0.82
N HIS A 155 13.68 15.72 2.08
CA HIS A 155 14.94 16.32 2.57
C HIS A 155 16.06 15.28 2.66
N HIS A 156 15.71 14.01 2.82
CA HIS A 156 16.65 12.90 2.96
C HIS A 156 16.39 11.78 1.93
N PRO A 157 16.54 12.07 0.61
CA PRO A 157 16.33 11.08 -0.43
C PRO A 157 17.27 9.86 -0.32
N GLU A 158 18.38 9.97 0.41
CA GLU A 158 19.27 8.87 0.75
C GLU A 158 18.60 7.76 1.58
N TYR A 159 17.58 8.07 2.40
CA TYR A 159 16.86 7.08 3.19
C TYR A 159 15.96 6.17 2.34
N TRP A 160 15.71 6.53 1.08
CA TRP A 160 14.90 5.72 0.17
C TRP A 160 15.62 4.50 -0.40
N ASN A 161 16.86 4.24 0.05
CA ASN A 161 17.71 3.09 -0.28
C ASN A 161 17.58 2.63 -1.74
N LEU A 162 18.32 3.30 -2.62
CA LEU A 162 18.34 3.10 -4.06
C LEU A 162 19.26 1.93 -4.50
N GLU A 163 19.61 0.99 -3.62
CA GLU A 163 20.53 -0.10 -3.94
C GLU A 163 20.07 -0.86 -5.21
N TRP A 164 18.77 -1.14 -5.33
CA TRP A 164 18.22 -1.80 -6.52
C TRP A 164 18.28 -0.92 -7.79
N VAL A 165 18.10 0.39 -7.62
CA VAL A 165 18.15 1.36 -8.74
C VAL A 165 19.55 1.41 -9.33
N ARG A 166 20.62 1.18 -8.54
CA ARG A 166 22.01 1.15 -9.03
C ARG A 166 22.26 0.07 -10.09
N HIS A 167 21.42 -0.97 -10.13
CA HIS A 167 21.49 -2.03 -11.14
C HIS A 167 20.70 -1.70 -12.42
N SER A 168 19.97 -0.58 -12.45
CA SER A 168 19.21 -0.14 -13.62
C SER A 168 20.07 0.65 -14.60
N PRO A 169 19.91 0.48 -15.93
CA PRO A 169 20.52 1.38 -16.91
C PRO A 169 20.05 2.84 -16.76
N LEU A 170 18.89 3.08 -16.12
CA LEU A 170 18.32 4.41 -15.88
C LEU A 170 18.69 4.99 -14.50
N ALA A 171 19.61 4.36 -13.76
CA ALA A 171 19.97 4.78 -12.40
C ALA A 171 20.40 6.26 -12.33
N THR A 172 21.26 6.66 -13.27
CA THR A 172 21.83 8.01 -13.33
C THR A 172 20.76 9.06 -13.56
N ASP A 173 19.79 8.78 -14.44
CA ASP A 173 18.71 9.72 -14.75
C ASP A 173 17.75 9.87 -13.57
N TYR A 174 17.44 8.75 -12.90
CA TYR A 174 16.65 8.77 -11.68
C TYR A 174 17.34 9.58 -10.57
N GLN A 175 18.64 9.38 -10.34
CA GLN A 175 19.41 10.11 -9.32
C GLN A 175 19.46 11.61 -9.61
N LYS A 176 19.67 12.02 -10.87
CA LYS A 176 19.65 13.43 -11.28
C LYS A 176 18.29 14.07 -10.99
N MET A 177 17.20 13.37 -11.32
CA MET A 177 15.85 13.86 -11.05
C MET A 177 15.60 14.04 -9.54
N VAL A 178 15.95 13.04 -8.72
CA VAL A 178 15.81 13.14 -7.25
C VAL A 178 16.62 14.30 -6.68
N SER A 179 17.88 14.46 -7.11
CA SER A 179 18.73 15.59 -6.70
C SER A 179 18.10 16.93 -7.06
N SER A 180 17.62 17.07 -8.31
CA SER A 180 16.99 18.30 -8.78
C SER A 180 15.72 18.65 -7.99
N ILE A 181 14.94 17.66 -7.58
CA ILE A 181 13.76 17.89 -6.73
C ILE A 181 14.19 18.34 -5.33
N GLY A 182 15.20 17.69 -4.74
CA GLY A 182 15.75 18.11 -3.46
C GLY A 182 16.30 19.55 -3.47
N ASP A 183 16.99 19.95 -4.55
CA ASP A 183 17.46 21.32 -4.74
C ASP A 183 16.31 22.33 -4.85
N ALA A 184 15.25 21.98 -5.58
CA ALA A 184 14.07 22.83 -5.72
C ALA A 184 13.33 23.03 -4.39
N VAL A 185 13.22 21.98 -3.56
CA VAL A 185 12.64 22.07 -2.21
C VAL A 185 13.47 23.03 -1.35
N ARG A 186 14.79 22.83 -1.26
CA ARG A 186 15.69 23.71 -0.50
C ARG A 186 15.63 25.17 -0.97
N PHE A 187 15.52 25.39 -2.27
CA PHE A 187 15.36 26.73 -2.85
C PHE A 187 14.04 27.38 -2.42
N MET A 188 12.93 26.65 -2.47
CA MET A 188 11.62 27.14 -2.00
C MET A 188 11.65 27.52 -0.52
N GLU A 189 12.29 26.70 0.32
CA GLU A 189 12.45 26.97 1.76
C GLU A 189 13.31 28.20 2.04
N THR A 190 14.38 28.37 1.25
CA THR A 190 15.25 29.55 1.33
C THR A 190 14.47 30.83 1.03
N LEU A 191 13.54 30.78 0.06
CA LEU A 191 12.68 31.91 -0.29
C LEU A 191 11.53 32.14 0.71
N SER A 192 10.91 31.08 1.21
CA SER A 192 9.78 31.18 2.16
C SER A 192 10.22 31.49 3.59
N GLY A 193 11.51 31.35 3.91
CA GLY A 193 12.05 31.55 5.26
C GLY A 193 11.49 30.57 6.30
N THR A 194 10.80 29.52 5.86
CA THR A 194 10.10 28.53 6.66
C THR A 194 10.25 27.15 6.02
N GLN A 195 10.50 26.13 6.84
CA GLN A 195 10.44 24.75 6.35
C GLN A 195 9.06 24.47 5.78
N VAL A 196 9.00 23.86 4.60
CA VAL A 196 7.71 23.54 3.97
C VAL A 196 7.15 22.28 4.64
N TYR A 197 6.54 22.43 5.82
CA TYR A 197 5.96 21.33 6.60
C TYR A 197 4.91 20.51 5.83
N ASN A 198 4.25 21.11 4.83
CA ASN A 198 3.30 20.40 3.95
C ASN A 198 3.97 19.38 3.01
N LEU A 199 5.29 19.40 2.84
CA LEU A 199 6.02 18.36 2.12
C LEU A 199 6.23 17.10 2.98
N ASN A 200 6.15 17.21 4.31
CA ASN A 200 6.38 16.11 5.24
C ASN A 200 5.14 15.24 5.48
N ARG A 201 3.95 15.72 5.09
CA ARG A 201 2.70 14.98 5.22
C ARG A 201 2.15 14.63 3.84
N ILE A 202 2.49 13.43 3.41
CA ILE A 202 1.94 12.83 2.20
C ILE A 202 0.69 12.04 2.58
N ASP A 203 -0.46 12.37 1.98
CA ASP A 203 -1.64 11.50 2.08
C ASP A 203 -1.35 10.15 1.39
N PHE A 204 -1.58 9.06 2.13
CA PHE A 204 -1.54 7.70 1.63
C PHE A 204 -2.83 6.99 2.04
N TYR A 205 -3.50 6.39 1.06
CA TYR A 205 -4.79 5.72 1.23
C TYR A 205 -4.67 4.22 1.03
#